data_AF-A0A4Q7M802-F1
#
_entry.id   AF-A0A4Q7M802-F1
#
_cell.length_a   1.000
_cell.length_b   1.000
_cell.length_c   1.000
_cell.angle_alpha   90.00
_cell.angle_beta   90.00
_cell.angle_gamma   90.00
#
_symmetry.space_group_name_H-M   'P 1'
#
loop_
_entity.id
_entity.type
_entity.pdbx_description
1 polymer ?
#
loop_
_entity_poly.entity_id
_entity_poly.type
_entity_poly.pdbx_seq_one_letter_code
_entity_poly.pdbx_strand_id
1 'polypeptide(L)'
;MTKHFDYPAIGIRPVIDGRYGGVRESLEQTTMEMARAAALLFENSLHYPDGSAVRCVIADTCIGGVTEAAAAARKFEQQNVGLTLSVTPCWCYGSETMDMHPTWPKAIWGFNGTERPGAVYLAATLAAHNQMGLPAFGIYGHDVQDLHDASIPDDVQAKLLSFARAGLAVAMMRGTSYLAIGSVSMGIAGSIVVPDLFREYLGMRNEYVDSSEILRRIEQKIYDEKEFERALAWTKKHCQEGEDTNAAAKQFSREEKDEQWAFVVKMTIIIRDLMKGNPVLKEKGFPEEAQGHHAIVSGFQGQRQWTDFLPNGDFSEAILNSSFDWNGIRAPYMVATENDALNGVSMLFGYLLTNRAQIFADVRTYWSPDAVQRVSGWKPEGEAASGFIHLINSGSATLDGSGQQEEDGQPCMKPFWEISEKEAADCLSATSWHPANRGYFRGGGYSSKFVTKGGMPVTMCRLNLVRGIGPVLQIAEGTTISLPAHVHSVLDDRTDKTWPTTWFVPRITGQGNFRDVYTVMANWGSNHGSISYGHIGHELITLAAMLRIPVCMHNVPDERIFRPSAWSAFGMDAESADYRACDTYGAIYA
;
A
#
# COMPACT_ATOMS: atom_id res chain seq x y z
N MET A 1 4.18 -28.35 19.37
CA MET A 1 4.38 -27.67 18.07
C MET A 1 3.59 -26.38 18.14
N THR A 2 4.25 -25.24 18.30
CA THR A 2 3.62 -23.92 18.18
C THR A 2 3.12 -23.79 16.75
N LYS A 3 1.82 -23.53 16.56
CA LYS A 3 1.29 -23.17 15.23
C LYS A 3 1.97 -21.86 14.84
N HIS A 4 2.81 -21.87 13.80
CA HIS A 4 3.27 -20.64 13.17
C HIS A 4 2.11 -20.08 12.37
N PHE A 5 1.68 -18.86 12.71
CA PHE A 5 0.69 -18.12 11.95
C PHE A 5 1.44 -17.08 11.13
N ASP A 6 1.42 -17.20 9.81
CA ASP A 6 2.18 -16.31 8.91
C ASP A 6 1.59 -14.89 8.85
N TYR A 7 0.30 -14.74 9.17
CA TYR A 7 -0.40 -13.44 9.20
C TYR A 7 -1.07 -13.13 10.56
N PRO A 8 -1.19 -11.84 10.92
CA PRO A 8 -1.83 -11.40 12.16
C PRO A 8 -3.36 -11.52 12.11
N ALA A 9 -3.97 -11.95 13.21
CA ALA A 9 -5.43 -12.05 13.34
C ALA A 9 -6.09 -10.79 13.94
N ILE A 10 -7.40 -10.64 13.75
CA ILE A 10 -8.24 -9.66 14.43
C ILE A 10 -8.80 -10.29 15.73
N GLY A 11 -8.52 -9.69 16.88
CA GLY A 11 -9.07 -10.12 18.16
C GLY A 11 -10.43 -9.48 18.44
N ILE A 12 -11.48 -10.27 18.66
CA ILE A 12 -12.84 -9.75 18.91
C ILE A 12 -13.22 -9.97 20.39
N ARG A 13 -13.55 -8.88 21.06
CA ARG A 13 -13.80 -8.78 22.50
C ARG A 13 -15.30 -8.52 22.75
N PRO A 14 -16.12 -9.57 22.92
CA PRO A 14 -17.51 -9.40 23.37
C PRO A 14 -17.51 -8.89 24.83
N VAL A 15 -17.85 -7.63 25.05
CA VAL A 15 -17.86 -7.01 26.38
C VAL A 15 -19.29 -6.97 26.92
N ILE A 16 -19.49 -7.26 28.20
CA ILE A 16 -20.83 -7.43 28.79
C ILE A 16 -20.95 -6.75 30.17
N ASP A 17 -22.17 -6.53 30.63
CA ASP A 17 -22.45 -6.17 32.02
C ASP A 17 -22.06 -7.32 32.96
N GLY A 18 -21.25 -7.04 33.99
CA GLY A 18 -20.75 -8.06 34.92
C GLY A 18 -21.78 -8.56 35.95
N ARG A 19 -22.98 -7.97 36.04
CA ARG A 19 -24.00 -8.31 37.07
C ARG A 19 -24.72 -9.62 36.76
N TYR A 20 -24.38 -10.65 37.51
CA TYR A 20 -25.15 -11.90 37.58
C TYR A 20 -26.46 -11.75 38.37
N GLY A 21 -27.36 -12.72 38.24
CA GLY A 21 -28.69 -12.70 38.86
C GLY A 21 -29.80 -12.25 37.91
N GLY A 22 -29.56 -12.32 36.59
CA GLY A 22 -30.54 -12.14 35.53
C GLY A 22 -30.09 -11.20 34.41
N VAL A 23 -29.26 -10.19 34.71
CA VAL A 23 -28.87 -9.18 33.71
C VAL A 23 -27.87 -9.76 32.72
N ARG A 24 -26.70 -10.21 33.21
CA ARG A 24 -25.65 -10.77 32.36
C ARG A 24 -26.16 -11.98 31.58
N GLU A 25 -26.85 -12.91 32.26
CA GLU A 25 -27.39 -14.13 31.67
C GLU A 25 -28.35 -13.84 30.51
N SER A 26 -29.09 -12.73 30.58
CA SER A 26 -30.01 -12.31 29.49
C SER A 26 -29.32 -11.72 28.25
N LEU A 27 -28.01 -11.43 28.33
CA LEU A 27 -27.25 -10.70 27.29
C LEU A 27 -26.09 -11.52 26.69
N GLU A 28 -25.67 -12.60 27.35
CA GLU A 28 -24.53 -13.44 26.90
C GLU A 28 -24.66 -13.86 25.43
N GLN A 29 -25.84 -14.32 25.03
CA GLN A 29 -26.09 -14.76 23.65
C GLN A 29 -25.97 -13.61 22.65
N THR A 30 -26.71 -12.50 22.85
CA THR A 30 -26.70 -11.34 21.95
C THR A 30 -25.29 -10.75 21.81
N THR A 31 -24.55 -10.60 22.92
CA THR A 31 -23.19 -10.05 22.90
C THR A 31 -22.23 -10.95 22.10
N MET A 32 -22.33 -12.27 22.28
CA MET A 32 -21.50 -13.22 21.54
C MET A 32 -21.90 -13.31 20.05
N GLU A 33 -23.18 -13.19 19.73
CA GLU A 33 -23.67 -13.14 18.35
C GLU A 33 -23.16 -11.89 17.62
N MET A 34 -23.14 -10.73 18.27
CA MET A 34 -22.54 -9.51 17.74
C MET A 34 -21.04 -9.69 17.41
N ALA A 35 -20.29 -10.39 18.28
CA ALA A 35 -18.89 -10.72 18.03
C ALA A 35 -18.70 -11.67 16.84
N ARG A 36 -19.58 -12.68 16.71
CA ARG A 36 -19.56 -13.61 15.57
C ARG A 36 -19.95 -12.93 14.25
N ALA A 37 -20.91 -12.01 14.28
CA ALA A 37 -21.31 -11.24 13.10
C ALA A 37 -20.16 -10.36 12.61
N ALA A 38 -19.45 -9.68 13.52
CA ALA A 38 -18.26 -8.92 13.17
C ALA A 38 -17.13 -9.81 12.61
N ALA A 39 -16.90 -10.98 13.22
CA ALA A 39 -15.93 -11.96 12.71
C ALA A 39 -16.25 -12.38 11.28
N LEU A 40 -17.51 -12.77 11.04
CA LEU A 40 -17.98 -13.24 9.75
C LEU A 40 -17.91 -12.14 8.68
N LEU A 41 -18.22 -10.90 9.04
CA LEU A 41 -18.06 -9.76 8.14
C LEU A 41 -16.60 -9.63 7.68
N PHE A 42 -15.65 -9.65 8.63
CA PHE A 42 -14.22 -9.55 8.31
C PHE A 42 -13.74 -10.72 7.45
N GLU A 43 -14.02 -11.95 7.88
CA GLU A 43 -13.60 -13.18 7.19
C GLU A 43 -14.16 -13.28 5.76
N ASN A 44 -15.36 -12.74 5.50
CA ASN A 44 -15.97 -12.76 4.16
C ASN A 44 -15.53 -11.59 3.27
N SER A 45 -15.10 -10.47 3.86
CA SER A 45 -14.88 -9.22 3.11
C SER A 45 -13.40 -8.87 2.93
N LEU A 46 -12.51 -9.41 3.76
CA LEU A 46 -11.09 -9.04 3.77
C LEU A 46 -10.21 -10.25 3.52
N HIS A 47 -9.13 -10.02 2.77
CA HIS A 47 -8.14 -11.02 2.42
C HIS A 47 -6.74 -10.53 2.77
N TYR A 48 -5.86 -11.46 3.14
CA TYR A 48 -4.43 -11.22 3.26
C TYR A 48 -3.77 -11.08 1.89
N PRO A 49 -2.51 -10.60 1.82
CA PRO A 49 -1.78 -10.43 0.57
C PRO A 49 -1.60 -11.70 -0.27
N ASP A 50 -1.77 -12.90 0.30
CA ASP A 50 -1.75 -14.18 -0.41
C ASP A 50 -3.12 -14.63 -0.95
N GLY A 51 -4.17 -13.83 -0.74
CA GLY A 51 -5.55 -14.13 -1.12
C GLY A 51 -6.31 -15.02 -0.15
N SER A 52 -5.72 -15.43 0.97
CA SER A 52 -6.46 -16.14 2.02
C SER A 52 -7.35 -15.18 2.82
N ALA A 53 -8.51 -15.66 3.28
CA ALA A 53 -9.41 -14.88 4.12
C ALA A 53 -8.70 -14.46 5.43
N VAL A 54 -9.00 -13.24 5.91
CA VAL A 54 -8.47 -12.79 7.20
C VAL A 54 -8.97 -13.67 8.33
N ARG A 55 -8.22 -13.75 9.43
CA ARG A 55 -8.53 -14.65 10.54
C ARG A 55 -9.01 -13.85 11.75
N CYS A 56 -10.14 -14.26 12.35
CA CYS A 56 -10.62 -13.67 13.59
C CYS A 56 -10.42 -14.60 14.80
N VAL A 57 -10.19 -14.02 15.98
CA VAL A 57 -10.06 -14.74 17.24
C VAL A 57 -11.00 -14.09 18.26
N ILE A 58 -12.10 -14.77 18.59
CA ILE A 58 -13.07 -14.29 19.59
C ILE A 58 -12.59 -14.70 20.99
N ALA A 59 -12.79 -13.86 22.00
CA ALA A 59 -12.57 -14.25 23.41
C ALA A 59 -13.40 -15.49 23.80
N ASP A 60 -12.89 -16.33 24.70
CA ASP A 60 -13.57 -17.58 25.09
C ASP A 60 -14.90 -17.33 25.83
N THR A 61 -14.99 -16.20 26.52
CA THR A 61 -16.16 -15.75 27.27
C THR A 61 -16.46 -14.29 26.94
N CYS A 62 -17.69 -13.84 27.21
CA CYS A 62 -17.92 -12.40 27.33
C CYS A 62 -17.07 -11.82 28.47
N ILE A 63 -16.73 -10.53 28.35
CA ILE A 63 -15.83 -9.81 29.24
C ILE A 63 -16.66 -8.86 30.10
N GLY A 64 -16.97 -9.27 31.32
CA GLY A 64 -17.67 -8.47 32.33
C GLY A 64 -16.74 -7.78 33.33
N GLY A 65 -15.46 -8.11 33.33
CA GLY A 65 -14.46 -7.48 34.21
C GLY A 65 -13.02 -7.92 33.92
N VAL A 66 -12.11 -7.47 34.77
CA VAL A 66 -10.65 -7.53 34.51
C VAL A 66 -10.08 -8.94 34.36
N THR A 67 -10.63 -9.93 35.09
CA THR A 67 -10.15 -11.32 35.00
C THR A 67 -10.40 -11.92 33.62
N GLU A 68 -11.57 -11.65 33.04
CA GLU A 68 -11.96 -12.11 31.70
C GLU A 68 -11.20 -11.31 30.62
N ALA A 69 -11.01 -10.01 30.82
CA ALA A 69 -10.19 -9.17 29.94
C ALA A 69 -8.75 -9.69 29.85
N ALA A 70 -8.15 -10.06 30.99
CA ALA A 70 -6.81 -10.63 31.06
C ALA A 70 -6.73 -12.03 30.41
N ALA A 71 -7.79 -12.83 30.50
CA ALA A 71 -7.85 -14.12 29.80
C ALA A 71 -7.92 -13.93 28.27
N ALA A 72 -8.73 -12.98 27.79
CA ALA A 72 -8.80 -12.63 26.38
C ALA A 72 -7.45 -12.14 25.84
N ALA A 73 -6.77 -11.25 26.57
CA ALA A 73 -5.44 -10.75 26.20
C ALA A 73 -4.42 -11.90 26.04
N ARG A 74 -4.33 -12.82 27.02
CA ARG A 74 -3.44 -13.99 26.95
C ARG A 74 -3.74 -14.88 25.74
N LYS A 75 -5.01 -15.11 25.43
CA LYS A 75 -5.41 -15.86 24.24
C LYS A 75 -4.94 -15.16 22.97
N PHE A 76 -5.15 -13.86 22.89
CA PHE A 76 -4.83 -13.06 21.70
C PHE A 76 -3.33 -13.01 21.41
N GLU A 77 -2.50 -12.83 22.45
CA GLU A 77 -1.04 -12.89 22.34
C GLU A 77 -0.56 -14.25 21.78
N GLN A 78 -1.17 -15.35 22.24
CA GLN A 78 -0.83 -16.70 21.76
C GLN A 78 -1.33 -17.01 20.33
N GLN A 79 -2.27 -16.21 19.81
CA GLN A 79 -2.91 -16.44 18.51
C GLN A 79 -2.45 -15.46 17.43
N ASN A 80 -1.37 -14.72 17.69
CA ASN A 80 -0.82 -13.69 16.80
C ASN A 80 -1.87 -12.63 16.42
N VAL A 81 -2.63 -12.13 17.40
CA VAL A 81 -3.53 -10.99 17.17
C VAL A 81 -2.71 -9.71 17.00
N GLY A 82 -3.08 -8.88 16.02
CA GLY A 82 -2.40 -7.60 15.73
C GLY A 82 -3.23 -6.35 16.01
N LEU A 83 -4.54 -6.51 16.18
CA LEU A 83 -5.53 -5.45 16.39
C LEU A 83 -6.77 -6.01 17.11
N THR A 84 -7.52 -5.16 17.81
CA THR A 84 -8.70 -5.59 18.56
C THR A 84 -9.96 -4.78 18.24
N LEU A 85 -11.10 -5.47 18.21
CA LEU A 85 -12.43 -4.87 18.16
C LEU A 85 -13.19 -5.30 19.42
N SER A 86 -13.60 -4.33 20.24
CA SER A 86 -14.56 -4.57 21.32
C SER A 86 -15.97 -4.32 20.83
N VAL A 87 -16.90 -5.23 21.14
CA VAL A 87 -18.32 -5.12 20.74
C VAL A 87 -19.20 -5.26 21.96
N THR A 88 -20.29 -4.50 22.03
CA THR A 88 -21.30 -4.69 23.09
C THR A 88 -22.67 -4.15 22.71
N PRO A 89 -23.75 -4.84 23.11
CA PRO A 89 -25.10 -4.30 23.08
C PRO A 89 -25.50 -3.52 24.35
N CYS A 90 -24.64 -3.44 25.38
CA CYS A 90 -25.05 -3.01 26.72
C CYS A 90 -24.02 -2.15 27.47
N TRP A 91 -24.38 -1.72 28.69
CA TRP A 91 -23.43 -1.10 29.62
C TRP A 91 -22.40 -2.13 30.09
N CYS A 92 -21.14 -1.72 30.16
CA CYS A 92 -20.06 -2.51 30.77
C CYS A 92 -19.12 -1.58 31.57
N TYR A 93 -18.24 -2.15 32.37
CA TYR A 93 -17.42 -1.39 33.34
C TYR A 93 -16.16 -0.80 32.70
N GLY A 94 -16.31 0.14 31.77
CA GLY A 94 -15.26 1.00 31.21
C GLY A 94 -13.83 0.44 31.27
N SER A 95 -13.02 1.02 32.16
CA SER A 95 -11.60 0.67 32.34
C SER A 95 -11.32 -0.73 32.87
N GLU A 96 -12.27 -1.40 33.54
CA GLU A 96 -12.09 -2.80 33.95
C GLU A 96 -12.11 -3.76 32.76
N THR A 97 -12.74 -3.34 31.65
CA THR A 97 -13.00 -4.18 30.47
C THR A 97 -12.24 -3.75 29.22
N MET A 98 -11.61 -2.58 29.22
CA MET A 98 -10.91 -2.04 28.05
C MET A 98 -9.68 -2.88 27.66
N ASP A 99 -9.23 -2.74 26.41
CA ASP A 99 -7.98 -3.34 25.96
C ASP A 99 -6.81 -2.40 26.27
N MET A 100 -5.86 -2.89 27.07
CA MET A 100 -4.70 -2.14 27.55
C MET A 100 -3.44 -2.35 26.70
N HIS A 101 -3.49 -3.12 25.60
CA HIS A 101 -2.29 -3.38 24.79
C HIS A 101 -1.74 -2.06 24.22
N PRO A 102 -0.47 -1.69 24.44
CA PRO A 102 -0.01 -0.33 24.14
C PRO A 102 0.01 -0.01 22.65
N THR A 103 0.35 -0.98 21.80
CA THR A 103 0.68 -0.75 20.38
C THR A 103 -0.28 -1.37 19.37
N TRP A 104 -1.32 -2.09 19.82
CA TRP A 104 -2.31 -2.64 18.89
C TRP A 104 -3.31 -1.55 18.52
N PRO A 105 -3.69 -1.40 17.23
CA PRO A 105 -4.87 -0.66 16.85
C PRO A 105 -6.11 -1.24 17.53
N LYS A 106 -7.01 -0.38 18.02
CA LYS A 106 -8.21 -0.80 18.78
C LYS A 106 -9.43 -0.04 18.29
N ALA A 107 -10.56 -0.73 18.20
CA ALA A 107 -11.86 -0.12 17.97
C ALA A 107 -12.88 -0.63 18.98
N ILE A 108 -13.92 0.17 19.20
CA ILE A 108 -15.08 -0.20 20.00
C ILE A 108 -16.33 0.06 19.15
N TRP A 109 -17.15 -0.97 18.94
CA TRP A 109 -18.48 -0.87 18.37
C TRP A 109 -19.53 -1.02 19.46
N GLY A 110 -20.21 0.08 19.78
CA GLY A 110 -21.35 0.10 20.68
C GLY A 110 -22.64 0.04 19.88
N PHE A 111 -23.49 -0.94 20.16
CA PHE A 111 -24.82 -1.04 19.54
C PHE A 111 -25.66 0.20 19.87
N ASN A 112 -26.32 0.76 18.84
CA ASN A 112 -27.23 1.88 18.99
C ASN A 112 -28.65 1.35 19.30
N GLY A 113 -28.84 0.83 20.50
CA GLY A 113 -30.14 0.34 20.99
C GLY A 113 -30.62 1.13 22.20
N THR A 114 -31.90 0.98 22.55
CA THR A 114 -32.52 1.71 23.68
C THR A 114 -32.66 0.85 24.94
N GLU A 115 -32.98 -0.42 24.78
CA GLU A 115 -33.23 -1.38 25.86
C GLU A 115 -31.96 -1.61 26.69
N ARG A 116 -30.80 -1.52 26.04
CA ARG A 116 -29.49 -1.70 26.63
C ARG A 116 -28.51 -0.67 26.08
N PRO A 117 -27.76 0.03 26.94
CA PRO A 117 -27.08 1.26 26.55
C PRO A 117 -25.65 1.01 25.99
N GLY A 118 -25.53 0.28 24.88
CA GLY A 118 -24.25 -0.02 24.22
C GLY A 118 -23.43 1.23 23.84
N ALA A 119 -24.10 2.25 23.32
CA ALA A 119 -23.49 3.55 23.02
C ALA A 119 -22.94 4.29 24.25
N VAL A 120 -23.52 4.06 25.43
CA VAL A 120 -23.04 4.66 26.69
C VAL A 120 -21.73 3.99 27.13
N TYR A 121 -21.61 2.67 26.97
CA TYR A 121 -20.33 1.98 27.16
C TYR A 121 -19.27 2.51 26.19
N LEU A 122 -19.64 2.66 24.91
CA LEU A 122 -18.74 3.19 23.88
C LEU A 122 -18.14 4.54 24.30
N ALA A 123 -18.99 5.52 24.64
CA ALA A 123 -18.53 6.84 25.05
C ALA A 123 -17.68 6.79 26.34
N ALA A 124 -18.11 6.05 27.35
CA ALA A 124 -17.39 5.93 28.62
C ALA A 124 -16.00 5.30 28.45
N THR A 125 -15.89 4.27 27.61
CA THR A 125 -14.65 3.52 27.42
C THR A 125 -13.69 4.25 26.49
N LEU A 126 -14.19 4.95 25.46
CA LEU A 126 -13.37 5.86 24.67
C LEU A 126 -12.82 7.01 25.53
N ALA A 127 -13.59 7.53 26.47
CA ALA A 127 -13.09 8.52 27.44
C ALA A 127 -11.96 7.95 28.31
N ALA A 128 -12.08 6.69 28.77
CA ALA A 128 -11.01 6.00 29.49
C ALA A 128 -9.74 5.81 28.62
N HIS A 129 -9.90 5.38 27.36
CA HIS A 129 -8.81 5.30 26.38
C HIS A 129 -8.09 6.64 26.20
N ASN A 130 -8.86 7.73 26.01
CA ASN A 130 -8.32 9.07 25.88
C ASN A 130 -7.56 9.51 27.14
N GLN A 131 -8.14 9.26 28.33
CA GLN A 131 -7.54 9.62 29.61
C GLN A 131 -6.24 8.84 29.90
N MET A 132 -6.14 7.60 29.44
CA MET A 132 -4.97 6.74 29.64
C MET A 132 -3.93 6.84 28.51
N GLY A 133 -4.18 7.65 27.48
CA GLY A 133 -3.25 7.78 26.35
C GLY A 133 -3.16 6.54 25.46
N LEU A 134 -4.25 5.78 25.34
CA LEU A 134 -4.35 4.57 24.51
C LEU A 134 -5.38 4.78 23.40
N PRO A 135 -5.03 5.47 22.29
CA PRO A 135 -6.01 5.81 21.25
C PRO A 135 -6.82 4.61 20.73
N ALA A 136 -8.14 4.79 20.64
CA ALA A 136 -9.08 3.80 20.12
C ALA A 136 -10.10 4.46 19.18
N PHE A 137 -10.59 3.71 18.20
CA PHE A 137 -11.61 4.15 17.25
C PHE A 137 -13.01 3.90 17.81
N GLY A 138 -13.91 4.86 17.62
CA GLY A 138 -15.32 4.73 17.98
C GLY A 138 -16.20 4.39 16.78
N ILE A 139 -16.96 3.31 16.87
CA ILE A 139 -17.91 2.88 15.83
C ILE A 139 -19.31 2.93 16.43
N TYR A 140 -20.12 3.85 15.91
CA TYR A 140 -21.49 4.12 16.33
C TYR A 140 -22.35 4.29 15.07
N GLY A 141 -23.44 3.53 15.01
CA GLY A 141 -24.40 3.57 13.90
C GLY A 141 -25.34 4.76 14.02
N HIS A 142 -25.73 5.36 12.90
CA HIS A 142 -26.60 6.54 12.90
C HIS A 142 -28.00 6.24 13.43
N ASP A 143 -28.59 5.13 13.01
CA ASP A 143 -29.97 4.78 13.31
C ASP A 143 -30.07 3.83 14.50
N VAL A 144 -31.14 3.99 15.28
CA VAL A 144 -31.46 3.10 16.41
C VAL A 144 -31.91 1.74 15.85
N GLN A 145 -31.37 0.66 16.40
CA GLN A 145 -31.72 -0.73 16.06
C GLN A 145 -32.43 -1.42 17.23
N ASP A 146 -33.35 -2.33 16.91
CA ASP A 146 -33.99 -3.21 17.89
C ASP A 146 -32.98 -4.24 18.41
N LEU A 147 -32.99 -4.57 19.70
CA LEU A 147 -31.97 -5.43 20.35
C LEU A 147 -31.76 -6.82 19.69
N HIS A 148 -32.76 -7.32 18.96
CA HIS A 148 -32.70 -8.61 18.28
C HIS A 148 -32.42 -8.51 16.77
N ASP A 149 -32.21 -7.30 16.25
CA ASP A 149 -31.71 -7.09 14.89
C ASP A 149 -30.23 -7.50 14.82
N ALA A 150 -29.96 -8.58 14.11
CA ALA A 150 -28.63 -9.13 13.93
C ALA A 150 -27.87 -8.51 12.73
N SER A 151 -28.49 -7.57 12.00
CA SER A 151 -27.86 -6.91 10.87
C SER A 151 -26.80 -5.89 11.33
N ILE A 152 -25.71 -5.79 10.57
CA ILE A 152 -24.71 -4.74 10.74
C ILE A 152 -25.08 -3.63 9.75
N PRO A 153 -25.41 -2.42 10.22
CA PRO A 153 -25.73 -1.29 9.33
C PRO A 153 -24.57 -0.93 8.39
N ASP A 154 -24.88 -0.40 7.21
CA ASP A 154 -23.88 -0.08 6.18
C ASP A 154 -22.80 0.91 6.66
N ASP A 155 -23.18 1.91 7.46
CA ASP A 155 -22.25 2.91 8.02
C ASP A 155 -21.33 2.30 9.10
N VAL A 156 -21.84 1.34 9.87
CA VAL A 156 -21.06 0.54 10.82
C VAL A 156 -20.12 -0.40 10.07
N GLN A 157 -20.61 -1.10 9.04
CA GLN A 157 -19.82 -1.99 8.19
C GLN A 157 -18.66 -1.24 7.54
N ALA A 158 -18.90 -0.06 6.97
CA ALA A 158 -17.86 0.76 6.35
C ALA A 158 -16.73 1.12 7.34
N LYS A 159 -17.08 1.56 8.56
CA LYS A 159 -16.11 1.89 9.61
C LYS A 159 -15.36 0.66 10.12
N LEU A 160 -16.06 -0.46 10.30
CA LEU A 160 -15.46 -1.74 10.71
C LEU A 160 -14.41 -2.20 9.69
N LEU A 161 -14.76 -2.20 8.40
CA LEU A 161 -13.87 -2.64 7.33
C LEU A 161 -12.68 -1.68 7.15
N SER A 162 -12.90 -0.36 7.20
CA SER A 162 -11.83 0.64 7.14
C SER A 162 -10.84 0.50 8.32
N PHE A 163 -11.35 0.31 9.54
CA PHE A 163 -10.52 0.04 10.71
C PHE A 163 -9.73 -1.26 10.56
N ALA A 164 -10.39 -2.35 10.17
CA ALA A 164 -9.75 -3.65 10.07
C ALA A 164 -8.66 -3.68 8.99
N ARG A 165 -8.90 -3.10 7.80
CA ARG A 165 -7.89 -3.00 6.73
C ARG A 165 -6.66 -2.22 7.19
N ALA A 166 -6.86 -1.02 7.73
CA ALA A 166 -5.76 -0.19 8.22
C ALA A 166 -5.00 -0.86 9.37
N GLY A 167 -5.71 -1.45 10.33
CA GLY A 167 -5.07 -2.11 11.47
C GLY A 167 -4.30 -3.38 11.08
N LEU A 168 -4.81 -4.15 10.11
CA LEU A 168 -4.09 -5.28 9.54
C LEU A 168 -2.84 -4.82 8.79
N ALA A 169 -2.89 -3.72 8.05
CA ALA A 169 -1.71 -3.14 7.40
C ALA A 169 -0.62 -2.78 8.43
N VAL A 170 -0.98 -2.13 9.54
CA VAL A 170 -0.04 -1.86 10.65
C VAL A 170 0.57 -3.16 11.20
N ALA A 171 -0.27 -4.18 11.43
CA ALA A 171 0.17 -5.45 12.01
C ALA A 171 1.05 -6.28 11.06
N MET A 172 0.80 -6.23 9.75
CA MET A 172 1.55 -6.97 8.74
C MET A 172 2.93 -6.38 8.46
N MET A 173 3.13 -5.07 8.67
CA MET A 173 4.46 -4.47 8.56
C MET A 173 5.37 -4.89 9.71
N ARG A 174 4.83 -5.05 10.92
CA ARG A 174 5.60 -5.33 12.13
C ARG A 174 6.43 -6.61 12.00
N GLY A 175 7.74 -6.49 12.23
CA GLY A 175 8.70 -7.61 12.20
C GLY A 175 9.27 -7.93 10.81
N THR A 176 8.73 -7.35 9.74
CA THR A 176 9.25 -7.49 8.38
C THR A 176 10.42 -6.54 8.11
N SER A 177 11.07 -6.66 6.95
CA SER A 177 12.20 -5.79 6.56
C SER A 177 11.87 -4.92 5.35
N TYR A 178 12.49 -3.73 5.30
CA TYR A 178 12.83 -3.06 4.04
C TYR A 178 14.21 -3.52 3.60
N LEU A 179 14.34 -4.01 2.36
CA LEU A 179 15.64 -4.37 1.78
C LEU A 179 16.16 -3.27 0.86
N ALA A 180 17.25 -2.62 1.25
CA ALA A 180 18.00 -1.71 0.40
C ALA A 180 19.01 -2.48 -0.44
N ILE A 181 18.82 -2.49 -1.76
CA ILE A 181 19.79 -3.02 -2.73
C ILE A 181 20.57 -1.86 -3.31
N GLY A 182 21.81 -1.69 -2.86
CA GLY A 182 22.56 -0.44 -2.94
C GLY A 182 22.18 0.50 -1.81
N SER A 183 22.36 1.80 -2.03
CA SER A 183 22.15 2.87 -1.06
C SER A 183 21.48 4.07 -1.74
N VAL A 184 22.07 5.26 -1.65
CA VAL A 184 21.51 6.51 -2.18
C VAL A 184 21.63 6.56 -3.69
N SER A 185 20.52 6.85 -4.37
CA SER A 185 20.50 7.13 -5.81
C SER A 185 20.49 8.63 -6.05
N MET A 186 21.50 9.15 -6.73
CA MET A 186 21.55 10.55 -7.24
C MET A 186 21.29 11.68 -6.22
N GLY A 187 21.45 11.39 -4.92
CA GLY A 187 21.13 12.36 -3.86
C GLY A 187 19.64 12.52 -3.57
N ILE A 188 18.79 11.60 -4.04
CA ILE A 188 17.35 11.57 -3.74
C ILE A 188 17.16 11.34 -2.24
N ALA A 189 16.50 12.29 -1.57
CA ALA A 189 16.34 12.27 -0.12
C ALA A 189 15.67 10.98 0.38
N GLY A 190 14.66 10.47 -0.34
CA GLY A 190 13.97 9.23 0.05
C GLY A 190 14.81 7.96 -0.08
N SER A 191 15.92 8.00 -0.84
CA SER A 191 16.89 6.90 -0.93
C SER A 191 17.94 6.91 0.17
N ILE A 192 18.00 7.99 0.97
CA ILE A 192 18.74 8.03 2.22
C ILE A 192 17.87 7.31 3.25
N VAL A 193 17.99 5.98 3.30
CA VAL A 193 17.20 5.14 4.20
C VAL A 193 17.43 5.57 5.65
N VAL A 194 16.36 5.99 6.34
CA VAL A 194 16.37 6.39 7.76
C VAL A 194 15.81 5.24 8.60
N PRO A 195 16.63 4.46 9.32
CA PRO A 195 16.16 3.27 10.03
C PRO A 195 15.14 3.57 11.14
N ASP A 196 15.26 4.74 11.77
CA ASP A 196 14.36 5.12 12.86
C ASP A 196 12.91 5.26 12.38
N LEU A 197 12.66 5.68 11.12
CA LEU A 197 11.31 5.66 10.54
C LEU A 197 10.73 4.23 10.56
N PHE A 198 11.49 3.27 10.03
CA PHE A 198 11.04 1.88 9.91
C PHE A 198 10.87 1.25 11.28
N ARG A 199 11.81 1.47 12.21
CA ARG A 199 11.74 0.92 13.57
C ARG A 199 10.58 1.51 14.37
N GLU A 200 10.52 2.84 14.47
CA GLU A 200 9.66 3.54 15.44
C GLU A 200 8.22 3.68 14.95
N TYR A 201 8.00 3.90 13.65
CA TYR A 201 6.66 4.05 13.10
C TYR A 201 6.11 2.73 12.56
N LEU A 202 6.92 1.93 11.85
CA LEU A 202 6.42 0.77 11.11
C LEU A 202 6.69 -0.57 11.83
N GLY A 203 7.56 -0.58 12.84
CA GLY A 203 7.95 -1.80 13.55
C GLY A 203 8.75 -2.75 12.66
N MET A 204 9.39 -2.20 11.62
CA MET A 204 10.14 -2.91 10.59
C MET A 204 11.64 -2.87 10.86
N ARG A 205 12.37 -3.76 10.18
CA ARG A 205 13.84 -3.80 10.11
C ARG A 205 14.31 -3.13 8.81
N ASN A 206 15.60 -2.81 8.75
CA ASN A 206 16.26 -2.44 7.51
C ASN A 206 17.41 -3.41 7.25
N GLU A 207 17.36 -4.07 6.09
CA GLU A 207 18.43 -4.93 5.59
C GLU A 207 19.13 -4.22 4.43
N TYR A 208 20.43 -4.48 4.27
CA TYR A 208 21.28 -3.79 3.32
C TYR A 208 22.14 -4.79 2.58
N VAL A 209 22.08 -4.75 1.26
CA VAL A 209 23.00 -5.46 0.38
C VAL A 209 23.57 -4.47 -0.62
N ASP A 210 24.87 -4.49 -0.84
CA ASP A 210 25.45 -3.74 -1.95
C ASP A 210 24.99 -4.34 -3.29
N SER A 211 24.84 -3.51 -4.32
CA SER A 211 24.40 -3.99 -5.64
C SER A 211 25.34 -5.03 -6.24
N SER A 212 26.60 -5.10 -5.83
CA SER A 212 27.53 -6.18 -6.20
C SER A 212 27.04 -7.58 -5.84
N GLU A 213 26.12 -7.74 -4.88
CA GLU A 213 25.52 -9.04 -4.57
C GLU A 213 24.73 -9.60 -5.76
N ILE A 214 24.08 -8.73 -6.57
CA ILE A 214 23.42 -9.17 -7.80
C ILE A 214 24.46 -9.73 -8.78
N LEU A 215 25.57 -9.02 -8.98
CA LEU A 215 26.66 -9.48 -9.85
C LEU A 215 27.24 -10.82 -9.37
N ARG A 216 27.54 -10.93 -8.08
CA ARG A 216 28.07 -12.16 -7.49
C ARG A 216 27.14 -13.33 -7.77
N ARG A 217 25.82 -13.16 -7.57
CA ARG A 217 24.84 -14.22 -7.83
C ARG A 217 24.72 -14.56 -9.32
N ILE A 218 24.85 -13.58 -10.22
CA ILE A 218 24.87 -13.84 -11.67
C ILE A 218 26.12 -14.66 -12.05
N GLU A 219 27.31 -14.21 -11.65
CA GLU A 219 28.60 -14.84 -12.00
C GLU A 219 28.76 -16.23 -11.40
N GLN A 220 28.37 -16.41 -10.14
CA GLN A 220 28.48 -17.68 -9.41
C GLN A 220 27.25 -18.58 -9.60
N LYS A 221 26.30 -18.19 -10.45
CA LYS A 221 25.08 -18.96 -10.77
C LYS A 221 24.20 -19.29 -9.54
N ILE A 222 24.06 -18.32 -8.65
CA ILE A 222 23.27 -18.39 -7.41
C ILE A 222 21.85 -17.96 -7.71
N TYR A 223 21.19 -18.75 -8.55
CA TYR A 223 19.79 -18.66 -8.95
C TYR A 223 19.36 -20.03 -9.48
N ASP A 224 18.05 -20.25 -9.59
CA ASP A 224 17.52 -21.44 -10.25
C ASP A 224 17.70 -21.32 -11.77
N GLU A 225 18.64 -22.08 -12.33
CA GLU A 225 18.93 -22.11 -13.77
C GLU A 225 17.75 -22.67 -14.59
N LYS A 226 16.94 -23.59 -14.03
CA LYS A 226 15.75 -24.12 -14.70
C LYS A 226 14.63 -23.09 -14.73
N GLU A 227 14.49 -22.31 -13.65
CA GLU A 227 13.58 -21.17 -13.67
C GLU A 227 14.02 -20.14 -14.70
N PHE A 228 15.31 -19.79 -14.73
CA PHE A 228 15.86 -18.84 -15.68
C PHE A 228 15.58 -19.23 -17.14
N GLU A 229 15.73 -20.50 -17.52
CA GLU A 229 15.41 -20.98 -18.87
C GLU A 229 13.93 -20.75 -19.24
N ARG A 230 13.01 -21.08 -18.33
CA ARG A 230 11.57 -20.84 -18.53
C ARG A 230 11.25 -19.35 -18.58
N ALA A 231 11.84 -18.58 -17.67
CA ALA A 231 11.67 -17.13 -17.58
C ALA A 231 12.11 -16.45 -18.88
N LEU A 232 13.30 -16.78 -19.38
CA LEU A 232 13.82 -16.20 -20.63
C LEU A 232 12.96 -16.60 -21.85
N ALA A 233 12.50 -17.85 -21.91
CA ALA A 233 11.60 -18.30 -22.98
C ALA A 233 10.26 -17.56 -22.95
N TRP A 234 9.69 -17.36 -21.75
CA TRP A 234 8.48 -16.58 -21.56
C TRP A 234 8.69 -15.10 -21.94
N THR A 235 9.80 -14.49 -21.49
CA THR A 235 10.13 -13.10 -21.82
C THR A 235 10.23 -12.91 -23.33
N LYS A 236 10.94 -13.78 -24.05
CA LYS A 236 11.03 -13.71 -25.53
C LYS A 236 9.68 -13.85 -26.22
N LYS A 237 8.73 -14.56 -25.62
CA LYS A 237 7.40 -14.79 -26.19
C LYS A 237 6.43 -13.62 -25.90
N HIS A 238 6.50 -13.04 -24.71
CA HIS A 238 5.48 -12.12 -24.21
C HIS A 238 5.95 -10.66 -24.11
N CYS A 239 7.24 -10.42 -23.94
CA CYS A 239 7.81 -9.08 -23.82
C CYS A 239 8.26 -8.59 -25.20
N GLN A 240 7.38 -7.91 -25.92
CA GLN A 240 7.68 -7.39 -27.26
C GLN A 240 8.71 -6.26 -27.18
N GLU A 241 9.89 -6.45 -27.77
CA GLU A 241 10.92 -5.40 -27.84
C GLU A 241 10.42 -4.24 -28.73
N GLY A 242 10.47 -3.03 -28.17
CA GLY A 242 10.08 -1.79 -28.84
C GLY A 242 11.20 -1.19 -29.70
N GLU A 243 10.88 -0.09 -30.38
CA GLU A 243 11.87 0.67 -31.17
C GLU A 243 13.06 1.13 -30.31
N ASP A 244 14.28 0.95 -30.83
CA ASP A 244 15.50 1.51 -30.24
C ASP A 244 15.69 2.96 -30.68
N THR A 245 15.44 3.88 -29.77
CA THR A 245 15.47 5.33 -30.04
C THR A 245 16.85 5.94 -29.82
N ASN A 246 17.86 5.12 -29.47
CA ASN A 246 19.23 5.59 -29.36
C ASN A 246 19.79 5.95 -30.74
N ALA A 247 20.72 6.92 -30.79
CA ALA A 247 21.47 7.20 -32.01
C ALA A 247 22.14 5.91 -32.52
N ALA A 248 22.13 5.67 -33.83
CA ALA A 248 22.60 4.41 -34.43
C ALA A 248 23.99 3.96 -33.94
N ALA A 249 24.93 4.90 -33.77
CA ALA A 249 26.28 4.63 -33.26
C ALA A 249 26.35 4.17 -31.79
N LYS A 250 25.26 4.36 -31.03
CA LYS A 250 25.10 3.89 -29.64
C LYS A 250 24.22 2.65 -29.55
N GLN A 251 23.58 2.19 -30.61
CA GLN A 251 22.72 1.00 -30.49
C GLN A 251 23.60 -0.23 -30.23
N PHE A 252 23.16 -1.08 -29.31
CA PHE A 252 23.76 -2.39 -29.11
C PHE A 252 23.42 -3.31 -30.29
N SER A 253 24.33 -4.21 -30.62
CA SER A 253 24.09 -5.30 -31.57
C SER A 253 22.95 -6.22 -31.08
N ARG A 254 22.41 -7.04 -31.97
CA ARG A 254 21.34 -7.99 -31.60
C ARG A 254 21.83 -8.98 -30.54
N GLU A 255 23.07 -9.43 -30.67
CA GLU A 255 23.73 -10.36 -29.75
C GLU A 255 23.87 -9.73 -28.35
N GLU A 256 24.37 -8.49 -28.26
CA GLU A 256 24.47 -7.77 -26.99
C GLU A 256 23.10 -7.53 -26.36
N LYS A 257 22.07 -7.22 -27.16
CA LYS A 257 20.69 -7.06 -26.66
C LYS A 257 20.14 -8.36 -26.08
N ASP A 258 20.40 -9.49 -26.72
CA ASP A 258 19.98 -10.81 -26.24
C ASP A 258 20.70 -11.19 -24.93
N GLU A 259 21.97 -10.81 -24.78
CA GLU A 259 22.70 -10.93 -23.51
C GLU A 259 22.09 -10.04 -22.42
N GLN A 260 21.70 -8.81 -22.74
CA GLN A 260 21.03 -7.93 -21.80
C GLN A 260 19.67 -8.48 -21.36
N TRP A 261 18.89 -9.08 -22.27
CA TRP A 261 17.65 -9.76 -21.92
C TRP A 261 17.87 -10.89 -20.91
N ALA A 262 18.88 -11.73 -21.17
CA ALA A 262 19.27 -12.77 -20.23
C ALA A 262 19.72 -12.20 -18.88
N PHE A 263 20.43 -11.07 -18.89
CA PHE A 263 20.90 -10.41 -17.68
C PHE A 263 19.75 -9.86 -16.83
N VAL A 264 18.83 -9.09 -17.42
CA VAL A 264 17.71 -8.49 -16.66
C VAL A 264 16.76 -9.55 -16.11
N VAL A 265 16.55 -10.66 -16.82
CA VAL A 265 15.75 -11.79 -16.29
C VAL A 265 16.41 -12.43 -15.07
N LYS A 266 17.74 -12.65 -15.08
CA LYS A 266 18.47 -13.14 -13.90
C LYS A 266 18.37 -12.15 -12.75
N MET A 267 18.55 -10.87 -13.03
CA MET A 267 18.43 -9.79 -12.05
C MET A 267 17.05 -9.81 -11.38
N THR A 268 15.96 -10.02 -12.14
CA THR A 268 14.61 -10.12 -11.58
C THR A 268 14.46 -11.30 -10.63
N ILE A 269 14.94 -12.49 -11.01
CA ILE A 269 14.94 -13.69 -10.14
C ILE A 269 15.74 -13.42 -8.87
N ILE A 270 16.93 -12.83 -9.01
CA ILE A 270 17.83 -12.57 -7.88
C ILE A 270 17.23 -11.55 -6.89
N ILE A 271 16.63 -10.45 -7.37
CA ILE A 271 16.00 -9.46 -6.49
C ILE A 271 14.85 -10.10 -5.72
N ARG A 272 14.01 -10.92 -6.38
CA ARG A 272 12.94 -11.66 -5.69
C ARG A 272 13.51 -12.61 -4.63
N ASP A 273 14.53 -13.37 -4.97
CA ASP A 273 15.15 -14.35 -4.06
C ASP A 273 15.86 -13.64 -2.89
N LEU A 274 16.43 -12.46 -3.11
CA LEU A 274 16.95 -11.60 -2.04
C LEU A 274 15.84 -11.18 -1.06
N MET A 275 14.65 -10.82 -1.56
CA MET A 275 13.53 -10.40 -0.71
C MET A 275 12.99 -11.55 0.14
N LYS A 276 12.61 -12.67 -0.50
CA LYS A 276 11.80 -13.73 0.14
C LYS A 276 12.53 -15.05 0.38
N GLY A 277 13.76 -15.19 -0.11
CA GLY A 277 14.48 -16.46 -0.12
C GLY A 277 14.02 -17.40 -1.25
N ASN A 278 14.76 -18.49 -1.41
CA ASN A 278 14.44 -19.53 -2.39
C ASN A 278 15.00 -20.88 -1.95
N PRO A 279 14.14 -21.89 -1.65
CA PRO A 279 14.60 -23.19 -1.16
C PRO A 279 15.50 -23.94 -2.17
N VAL A 280 15.36 -23.68 -3.47
CA VAL A 280 16.23 -24.29 -4.50
C VAL A 280 17.69 -23.90 -4.31
N LEU A 281 17.98 -22.70 -3.80
CA LEU A 281 19.36 -22.28 -3.52
C LEU A 281 20.03 -23.15 -2.45
N LYS A 282 19.27 -23.59 -1.45
CA LYS A 282 19.77 -24.52 -0.42
C LYS A 282 20.17 -25.86 -1.03
N GLU A 283 19.37 -26.38 -1.96
CA GLU A 283 19.66 -27.61 -2.69
C GLU A 283 20.89 -27.47 -3.60
N LYS A 284 21.16 -26.25 -4.11
CA LYS A 284 22.36 -25.91 -4.89
C LYS A 284 23.62 -25.67 -4.04
N GLY A 285 23.54 -25.77 -2.71
CA GLY A 285 24.68 -25.56 -1.81
C GLY A 285 24.84 -24.12 -1.28
N PHE A 286 23.80 -23.29 -1.43
CA PHE A 286 23.75 -21.88 -0.97
C PHE A 286 22.69 -21.70 0.14
N PRO A 287 22.86 -22.35 1.32
CA PRO A 287 21.85 -22.35 2.38
C PRO A 287 21.65 -20.97 3.04
N GLU A 288 22.65 -20.10 2.98
CA GLU A 288 22.59 -18.72 3.48
C GLU A 288 21.71 -17.88 2.54
N GLU A 289 22.04 -17.86 1.26
CA GLU A 289 21.30 -17.09 0.24
C GLU A 289 19.85 -17.56 0.08
N ALA A 290 19.57 -18.83 0.40
CA ALA A 290 18.24 -19.42 0.39
C ALA A 290 17.27 -18.79 1.41
N GLN A 291 17.76 -18.14 2.47
CA GLN A 291 16.90 -17.55 3.51
C GLN A 291 16.23 -16.24 3.06
N GLY A 292 16.88 -15.48 2.17
CA GLY A 292 16.48 -14.12 1.84
C GLY A 292 16.58 -13.16 3.04
N HIS A 293 15.92 -12.00 2.92
CA HIS A 293 16.01 -10.90 3.89
C HIS A 293 14.68 -10.60 4.60
N HIS A 294 13.70 -11.49 4.48
CA HIS A 294 12.35 -11.33 5.05
C HIS A 294 11.73 -9.97 4.70
N ALA A 295 11.91 -9.55 3.44
CA ALA A 295 11.56 -8.21 2.99
C ALA A 295 10.15 -8.17 2.40
N ILE A 296 9.27 -7.37 2.99
CA ILE A 296 7.92 -7.10 2.45
C ILE A 296 7.95 -6.02 1.36
N VAL A 297 8.99 -5.19 1.38
CA VAL A 297 9.28 -4.14 0.41
C VAL A 297 10.80 -4.03 0.24
N SER A 298 11.24 -3.70 -0.96
CA SER A 298 12.65 -3.42 -1.24
C SER A 298 12.81 -2.19 -2.11
N GLY A 299 14.05 -1.78 -2.34
CA GLY A 299 14.39 -0.79 -3.35
C GLY A 299 15.70 -1.12 -4.04
N PHE A 300 15.81 -0.76 -5.31
CA PHE A 300 17.01 -0.95 -6.10
C PHE A 300 17.61 0.40 -6.49
N GLN A 301 18.84 0.66 -6.04
CA GLN A 301 19.47 1.96 -6.23
C GLN A 301 19.64 2.26 -7.73
N GLY A 302 20.18 1.30 -8.49
CA GLY A 302 20.49 1.44 -9.92
C GLY A 302 21.42 2.61 -10.21
N GLN A 303 20.84 3.79 -10.39
CA GLN A 303 21.59 4.99 -10.69
C GLN A 303 22.52 5.40 -9.52
N ARG A 304 23.78 5.76 -9.76
CA ARG A 304 24.45 5.87 -11.06
C ARG A 304 25.40 4.72 -11.35
N GLN A 305 26.04 4.18 -10.32
CA GLN A 305 27.21 3.31 -10.44
C GLN A 305 26.87 2.00 -11.14
N TRP A 306 25.70 1.42 -10.85
CA TRP A 306 25.25 0.21 -11.53
C TRP A 306 24.91 0.50 -12.99
N THR A 307 24.02 1.46 -13.25
CA THR A 307 23.51 1.74 -14.61
C THR A 307 24.53 2.39 -15.55
N ASP A 308 25.59 3.00 -15.01
CA ASP A 308 26.72 3.51 -15.80
C ASP A 308 27.56 2.36 -16.39
N PHE A 309 27.39 1.12 -15.90
CA PHE A 309 28.16 -0.06 -16.33
C PHE A 309 27.27 -1.22 -16.83
N LEU A 310 26.17 -1.53 -16.14
CA LEU A 310 25.32 -2.71 -16.32
C LEU A 310 23.89 -2.34 -16.73
N PRO A 311 23.12 -3.30 -17.27
CA PRO A 311 21.70 -3.10 -17.58
C PRO A 311 20.92 -2.59 -16.37
N ASN A 312 20.01 -1.63 -16.60
CA ASN A 312 19.22 -1.02 -15.54
C ASN A 312 18.18 -1.98 -14.90
N GLY A 313 17.50 -1.48 -13.87
CA GLY A 313 16.51 -2.24 -13.10
C GLY A 313 15.14 -2.34 -13.74
N ASP A 314 14.90 -1.67 -14.86
CA ASP A 314 13.54 -1.36 -15.33
C ASP A 314 12.65 -2.59 -15.49
N PHE A 315 13.17 -3.63 -16.17
CA PHE A 315 12.49 -4.90 -16.34
C PHE A 315 12.20 -5.60 -15.01
N SER A 316 13.17 -5.58 -14.09
CA SER A 316 13.01 -6.23 -12.78
C SER A 316 11.97 -5.52 -11.94
N GLU A 317 12.03 -4.19 -11.86
CA GLU A 317 11.09 -3.37 -11.12
C GLU A 317 9.67 -3.49 -11.69
N ALA A 318 9.51 -3.47 -13.02
CA ALA A 318 8.21 -3.62 -13.67
C ALA A 318 7.60 -5.00 -13.40
N ILE A 319 8.34 -6.09 -13.65
CA ILE A 319 7.83 -7.45 -13.48
C ILE A 319 7.59 -7.80 -12.01
N LEU A 320 8.45 -7.35 -11.08
CA LEU A 320 8.26 -7.64 -9.65
C LEU A 320 7.03 -6.94 -9.09
N ASN A 321 6.82 -5.66 -9.44
CA ASN A 321 5.62 -4.92 -9.03
C ASN A 321 4.35 -5.34 -9.80
N SER A 322 4.47 -6.17 -10.84
CA SER A 322 3.32 -6.74 -11.56
C SER A 322 2.73 -7.96 -10.85
N SER A 323 1.44 -8.19 -11.05
CA SER A 323 0.70 -9.32 -10.48
C SER A 323 0.81 -10.62 -11.29
N PHE A 324 1.79 -10.72 -12.18
CA PHE A 324 2.08 -11.92 -12.96
C PHE A 324 3.50 -11.92 -13.51
N ASP A 325 4.06 -13.11 -13.70
CA ASP A 325 5.30 -13.35 -14.44
C ASP A 325 5.29 -14.74 -15.10
N TRP A 326 6.46 -15.26 -15.48
CA TRP A 326 6.62 -16.59 -16.06
C TRP A 326 6.16 -17.76 -15.17
N ASN A 327 5.94 -17.55 -13.88
CA ASN A 327 5.37 -18.53 -12.96
C ASN A 327 3.84 -18.43 -12.83
N GLY A 328 3.20 -17.52 -13.57
CA GLY A 328 1.76 -17.29 -13.54
C GLY A 328 1.36 -16.04 -12.75
N ILE A 329 0.07 -15.94 -12.45
CA ILE A 329 -0.53 -14.83 -11.69
C ILE A 329 -0.17 -14.98 -10.21
N ARG A 330 0.26 -13.89 -9.57
CA ARG A 330 0.76 -13.88 -8.20
C ARG A 330 0.60 -12.52 -7.52
N ALA A 331 0.74 -12.49 -6.20
CA ALA A 331 0.92 -11.24 -5.48
C ALA A 331 2.14 -10.46 -6.00
N PRO A 332 2.05 -9.12 -6.11
CA PRO A 332 3.17 -8.27 -6.52
C PRO A 332 4.22 -8.17 -5.41
N TYR A 333 5.48 -8.01 -5.80
CA TYR A 333 6.60 -7.69 -4.90
C TYR A 333 6.88 -6.20 -4.99
N MET A 334 6.73 -5.47 -3.87
CA MET A 334 6.98 -4.03 -3.83
C MET A 334 8.48 -3.75 -3.95
N VAL A 335 8.89 -3.18 -5.08
CA VAL A 335 10.29 -2.81 -5.36
C VAL A 335 10.34 -1.35 -5.81
N ALA A 336 10.92 -0.49 -4.99
CA ALA A 336 11.06 0.93 -5.26
C ALA A 336 12.24 1.22 -6.20
N THR A 337 11.94 1.86 -7.33
CA THR A 337 12.94 2.45 -8.23
C THR A 337 13.83 3.43 -7.47
N GLU A 338 15.11 3.47 -7.82
CA GLU A 338 16.12 4.38 -7.25
C GLU A 338 16.33 4.23 -5.73
N ASN A 339 15.94 3.07 -5.18
CA ASN A 339 15.93 2.78 -3.76
C ASN A 339 15.19 3.86 -2.95
N ASP A 340 14.20 4.54 -3.53
CA ASP A 340 13.40 5.53 -2.81
C ASP A 340 12.50 4.82 -1.79
N ALA A 341 13.05 4.64 -0.58
CA ALA A 341 12.43 3.92 0.50
C ALA A 341 11.12 4.57 0.96
N LEU A 342 10.99 5.89 0.82
CA LEU A 342 9.75 6.60 1.18
C LEU A 342 8.66 6.36 0.14
N ASN A 343 9.00 6.25 -1.15
CA ASN A 343 8.03 5.79 -2.16
C ASN A 343 7.71 4.31 -1.96
N GLY A 344 8.69 3.49 -1.61
CA GLY A 344 8.49 2.07 -1.27
C GLY A 344 7.49 1.89 -0.12
N VAL A 345 7.59 2.70 0.95
CA VAL A 345 6.60 2.71 2.03
C VAL A 345 5.23 3.22 1.55
N SER A 346 5.20 4.22 0.67
CA SER A 346 3.94 4.73 0.09
C SER A 346 3.23 3.65 -0.74
N MET A 347 3.98 2.90 -1.55
CA MET A 347 3.50 1.71 -2.27
C MET A 347 3.04 0.63 -1.30
N LEU A 348 3.83 0.33 -0.26
CA LEU A 348 3.46 -0.67 0.74
C LEU A 348 2.13 -0.33 1.43
N PHE A 349 1.88 0.95 1.75
CA PHE A 349 0.59 1.39 2.31
C PHE A 349 -0.56 1.13 1.33
N GLY A 350 -0.42 1.54 0.07
CA GLY A 350 -1.43 1.27 -0.95
C GLY A 350 -1.67 -0.22 -1.16
N TYR A 351 -0.61 -1.02 -1.20
CA TYR A 351 -0.66 -2.47 -1.37
C TYR A 351 -1.36 -3.15 -0.21
N LEU A 352 -0.97 -2.90 1.04
CA LEU A 352 -1.55 -3.57 2.21
C LEU A 352 -3.02 -3.17 2.47
N LEU A 353 -3.46 -2.02 1.96
CA LEU A 353 -4.87 -1.61 2.05
C LEU A 353 -5.73 -2.23 0.95
N THR A 354 -5.16 -2.59 -0.20
CA THR A 354 -5.95 -2.94 -1.40
C THR A 354 -5.67 -4.33 -1.97
N ASN A 355 -4.55 -4.95 -1.60
CA ASN A 355 -3.96 -6.14 -2.21
C ASN A 355 -3.71 -6.02 -3.73
N ARG A 356 -3.67 -4.79 -4.26
CA ARG A 356 -3.48 -4.48 -5.69
C ARG A 356 -2.05 -4.02 -5.94
N ALA A 357 -1.53 -4.29 -7.15
CA ALA A 357 -0.26 -3.74 -7.60
C ALA A 357 -0.21 -2.21 -7.50
N GLN A 358 0.99 -1.64 -7.36
CA GLN A 358 1.18 -0.21 -7.11
C GLN A 358 2.07 0.39 -8.19
N ILE A 359 1.66 1.53 -8.74
CA ILE A 359 2.44 2.26 -9.74
C ILE A 359 3.42 3.17 -8.99
N PHE A 360 4.70 3.04 -9.33
CA PHE A 360 5.73 4.03 -9.00
C PHE A 360 5.77 5.04 -10.15
N ALA A 361 5.83 6.35 -9.88
CA ALA A 361 5.99 7.35 -10.93
C ALA A 361 6.76 8.60 -10.48
N ASP A 362 7.47 9.24 -11.42
CA ASP A 362 7.81 10.65 -11.28
C ASP A 362 6.57 11.52 -11.49
N VAL A 363 6.42 12.54 -10.65
CA VAL A 363 5.50 13.67 -10.84
C VAL A 363 6.18 14.66 -11.79
N ARG A 364 6.21 14.29 -13.07
CA ARG A 364 7.15 14.85 -14.04
C ARG A 364 6.77 16.23 -14.56
N THR A 365 5.51 16.45 -14.91
CA THR A 365 5.11 17.70 -15.57
C THR A 365 3.65 18.05 -15.31
N TYR A 366 3.40 19.29 -14.94
CA TYR A 366 2.06 19.87 -14.97
C TYR A 366 1.79 20.45 -16.36
N TRP A 367 0.71 19.99 -16.98
CA TRP A 367 0.21 20.48 -18.25
C TRP A 367 -1.00 21.39 -18.01
N SER A 368 -0.76 22.70 -18.04
CA SER A 368 -1.85 23.67 -18.03
C SER A 368 -2.64 23.62 -19.34
N PRO A 369 -3.94 23.99 -19.33
CA PRO A 369 -4.75 24.02 -20.54
C PRO A 369 -4.12 24.87 -21.67
N ASP A 370 -3.61 26.04 -21.32
CA ASP A 370 -2.94 26.95 -22.25
C ASP A 370 -1.66 26.35 -22.84
N ALA A 371 -0.89 25.62 -22.02
CA ALA A 371 0.33 24.97 -22.48
C ALA A 371 0.01 23.85 -23.47
N VAL A 372 -1.02 23.04 -23.19
CA VAL A 372 -1.48 21.97 -24.08
C VAL A 372 -1.98 22.55 -25.41
N GLN A 373 -2.83 23.58 -25.37
CA GLN A 373 -3.34 24.23 -26.57
C GLN A 373 -2.23 24.84 -27.41
N ARG A 374 -1.26 25.50 -26.79
CA ARG A 374 -0.12 26.10 -27.49
C ARG A 374 0.74 25.08 -28.24
N VAL A 375 0.93 23.89 -27.69
CA VAL A 375 1.89 22.90 -28.24
C VAL A 375 1.24 21.87 -29.15
N SER A 376 -0.04 21.57 -28.94
CA SER A 376 -0.78 20.57 -29.71
C SER A 376 -1.88 21.15 -30.60
N GLY A 377 -2.27 22.40 -30.38
CA GLY A 377 -3.45 23.01 -31.01
C GLY A 377 -4.78 22.57 -30.40
N TRP A 378 -4.79 21.60 -29.47
CA TRP A 378 -5.99 21.09 -28.83
C TRP A 378 -6.31 21.83 -27.53
N LYS A 379 -7.53 22.36 -27.41
CA LYS A 379 -8.03 22.95 -26.17
C LYS A 379 -8.57 21.82 -25.27
N PRO A 380 -8.05 21.63 -24.04
CA PRO A 380 -8.56 20.59 -23.16
C PRO A 380 -10.02 20.79 -22.73
N GLU A 381 -10.75 19.70 -22.67
CA GLU A 381 -12.17 19.62 -22.30
C GLU A 381 -12.40 18.46 -21.30
N GLY A 382 -13.60 18.36 -20.75
CA GLY A 382 -13.95 17.33 -19.76
C GLY A 382 -13.06 17.40 -18.52
N GLU A 383 -12.60 16.25 -18.03
CA GLU A 383 -11.73 16.16 -16.85
C GLU A 383 -10.37 16.85 -17.05
N ALA A 384 -9.90 16.97 -18.29
CA ALA A 384 -8.63 17.63 -18.62
C ALA A 384 -8.75 19.17 -18.65
N ALA A 385 -9.95 19.74 -18.53
CA ALA A 385 -10.21 21.16 -18.76
C ALA A 385 -9.46 22.11 -17.80
N SER A 386 -9.11 21.64 -16.60
CA SER A 386 -8.33 22.39 -15.60
C SER A 386 -6.83 22.06 -15.62
N GLY A 387 -6.38 21.30 -16.62
CA GLY A 387 -5.02 20.78 -16.71
C GLY A 387 -4.89 19.41 -16.07
N PHE A 388 -3.72 18.81 -16.22
CA PHE A 388 -3.41 17.46 -15.74
C PHE A 388 -1.92 17.32 -15.44
N ILE A 389 -1.56 16.25 -14.75
CA ILE A 389 -0.19 15.92 -14.36
C ILE A 389 0.26 14.70 -15.17
N HIS A 390 1.45 14.78 -15.73
CA HIS A 390 2.16 13.65 -16.35
C HIS A 390 2.86 12.86 -15.25
N LEU A 391 2.39 11.66 -14.99
CA LEU A 391 3.04 10.69 -14.12
C LEU A 391 3.77 9.66 -14.98
N ILE A 392 5.09 9.59 -14.85
CA ILE A 392 5.94 8.79 -15.74
C ILE A 392 7.24 8.42 -15.03
N ASN A 393 7.36 7.18 -14.57
CA ASN A 393 8.62 6.72 -13.98
C ASN A 393 9.76 6.69 -15.00
N SER A 394 10.99 6.67 -14.51
CA SER A 394 12.23 6.66 -15.29
C SER A 394 12.56 5.32 -15.98
N GLY A 395 11.54 4.52 -16.31
CA GLY A 395 11.70 3.30 -17.12
C GLY A 395 10.75 2.16 -16.75
N SER A 396 10.41 2.00 -15.47
CA SER A 396 9.61 0.87 -14.98
C SER A 396 8.23 1.28 -14.45
N ALA A 397 7.23 0.44 -14.67
CA ALA A 397 5.99 0.49 -13.91
C ALA A 397 5.36 -0.90 -13.90
N THR A 398 4.54 -1.19 -12.89
CA THR A 398 3.71 -2.39 -12.88
C THR A 398 2.85 -2.46 -14.15
N LEU A 399 2.80 -3.63 -14.79
CA LEU A 399 2.05 -3.86 -16.02
C LEU A 399 0.54 -3.80 -15.77
N ASP A 400 0.09 -4.08 -14.55
CA ASP A 400 -1.26 -3.82 -14.08
C ASP A 400 -1.66 -2.36 -14.29
N GLY A 401 -0.70 -1.45 -14.16
CA GLY A 401 -0.87 -0.01 -14.37
C GLY A 401 -1.26 0.39 -15.79
N SER A 402 -1.19 -0.53 -16.77
CA SER A 402 -1.77 -0.30 -18.10
C SER A 402 -3.29 -0.09 -18.08
N GLY A 403 -3.98 -0.56 -17.03
CA GLY A 403 -5.43 -0.46 -16.89
C GLY A 403 -6.19 -1.40 -17.85
N GLN A 404 -5.58 -2.51 -18.26
CA GLN A 404 -6.21 -3.50 -19.16
C GLN A 404 -7.12 -4.49 -18.43
N GLN A 405 -7.03 -4.60 -17.11
CA GLN A 405 -7.99 -5.34 -16.29
C GLN A 405 -9.29 -4.55 -16.20
N GLU A 406 -10.42 -5.26 -16.14
CA GLU A 406 -11.74 -4.62 -16.21
C GLU A 406 -12.70 -5.11 -15.12
N GLU A 407 -13.38 -4.16 -14.47
CA GLU A 407 -14.45 -4.40 -13.52
C GLU A 407 -15.68 -3.62 -14.04
N ASP A 408 -16.79 -4.33 -14.29
CA ASP A 408 -18.00 -3.77 -14.92
C ASP A 408 -17.74 -2.98 -16.23
N GLY A 409 -16.77 -3.44 -17.02
CA GLY A 409 -16.36 -2.82 -18.29
C GLY A 409 -15.58 -1.51 -18.13
N GLN A 410 -15.16 -1.15 -16.92
CA GLN A 410 -14.29 -0.01 -16.63
C GLN A 410 -12.85 -0.47 -16.33
N PRO A 411 -11.83 0.31 -16.72
CA PRO A 411 -10.43 -0.03 -16.43
C PRO A 411 -10.16 -0.03 -14.92
N CYS A 412 -9.43 -1.04 -14.45
CA CYS A 412 -9.05 -1.19 -13.05
C CYS A 412 -7.68 -1.87 -12.90
N MET A 413 -7.25 -2.03 -11.65
CA MET A 413 -6.14 -2.91 -11.25
C MET A 413 -6.64 -3.79 -10.11
N LYS A 414 -6.65 -5.12 -10.23
CA LYS A 414 -7.32 -6.05 -9.31
C LYS A 414 -6.33 -6.71 -8.34
N PRO A 415 -6.81 -7.26 -7.21
CA PRO A 415 -6.04 -8.24 -6.46
C PRO A 415 -5.75 -9.45 -7.34
N PHE A 416 -4.59 -10.07 -7.17
CA PHE A 416 -4.10 -11.07 -8.13
C PHE A 416 -5.04 -12.28 -8.30
N TRP A 417 -5.76 -12.67 -7.25
CA TRP A 417 -6.70 -13.80 -7.31
C TRP A 417 -7.97 -13.51 -8.12
N GLU A 418 -8.22 -12.25 -8.50
CA GLU A 418 -9.33 -11.82 -9.36
C GLU A 418 -8.88 -11.55 -10.80
N ILE A 419 -7.58 -11.62 -11.08
CA ILE A 419 -7.03 -11.42 -12.42
C ILE A 419 -7.19 -12.71 -13.23
N SER A 420 -7.75 -12.60 -14.42
CA SER A 420 -7.79 -13.71 -15.39
C SER A 420 -6.52 -13.79 -16.24
N GLU A 421 -6.21 -14.97 -16.79
CA GLU A 421 -5.10 -15.13 -17.73
C GLU A 421 -5.22 -14.21 -18.95
N LYS A 422 -6.45 -13.93 -19.40
CA LYS A 422 -6.72 -13.00 -20.49
C LYS A 422 -6.27 -11.59 -20.12
N GLU A 423 -6.65 -11.10 -18.95
CA GLU A 423 -6.29 -9.74 -18.53
C GLU A 423 -4.78 -9.58 -18.31
N ALA A 424 -4.12 -10.61 -17.76
CA ALA A 424 -2.65 -10.63 -17.68
C ALA A 424 -2.01 -10.55 -19.09
N ALA A 425 -2.55 -11.30 -20.05
CA ALA A 425 -2.10 -11.25 -21.45
C ALA A 425 -2.38 -9.90 -22.13
N ASP A 426 -3.49 -9.24 -21.80
CA ASP A 426 -3.84 -7.92 -22.32
C ASP A 426 -2.90 -6.84 -21.76
N CYS A 427 -2.56 -6.89 -20.46
CA CYS A 427 -1.54 -6.02 -19.86
C CYS A 427 -0.17 -6.19 -20.55
N LEU A 428 0.25 -7.42 -20.82
CA LEU A 428 1.49 -7.71 -21.55
C LEU A 428 1.44 -7.17 -22.99
N SER A 429 0.32 -7.37 -23.68
CA SER A 429 0.13 -6.92 -25.06
C SER A 429 0.06 -5.40 -25.20
N ALA A 430 -0.38 -4.70 -24.15
CA ALA A 430 -0.39 -3.25 -24.08
C ALA A 430 1.00 -2.65 -23.77
N THR A 431 2.00 -3.49 -23.51
CA THR A 431 3.35 -3.04 -23.12
C THR A 431 4.41 -3.42 -24.15
N SER A 432 5.20 -2.45 -24.56
CA SER A 432 6.43 -2.65 -25.34
C SER A 432 7.67 -2.39 -24.49
N TRP A 433 8.75 -3.09 -24.79
CA TRP A 433 9.98 -3.05 -24.01
C TRP A 433 11.10 -2.37 -24.79
N HIS A 434 11.34 -1.09 -24.53
CA HIS A 434 12.26 -0.29 -25.32
C HIS A 434 13.67 -0.37 -24.78
N PRO A 435 14.71 -0.57 -25.62
CA PRO A 435 16.10 -0.45 -25.20
C PRO A 435 16.34 0.88 -24.48
N ALA A 436 16.92 0.80 -23.28
CA ALA A 436 17.09 1.95 -22.41
C ALA A 436 17.89 3.06 -23.10
N ASN A 437 17.55 4.32 -22.77
CA ASN A 437 18.24 5.48 -23.30
C ASN A 437 19.69 5.52 -22.78
N ARG A 438 20.66 5.23 -23.65
CA ARG A 438 22.09 5.17 -23.34
C ARG A 438 22.74 6.53 -23.07
N GLY A 439 22.00 7.63 -23.23
CA GLY A 439 22.37 8.92 -22.67
C GLY A 439 22.39 8.91 -21.14
N TYR A 440 21.49 8.13 -20.53
CA TYR A 440 21.34 7.98 -19.08
C TYR A 440 21.85 6.62 -18.60
N PHE A 441 21.39 5.53 -19.21
CA PHE A 441 21.68 4.14 -18.82
C PHE A 441 22.73 3.53 -19.76
N ARG A 442 24.01 3.82 -19.49
CA ARG A 442 25.10 3.42 -20.40
C ARG A 442 25.21 1.91 -20.57
N GLY A 443 24.90 1.15 -19.52
CA GLY A 443 24.88 -0.30 -19.51
C GLY A 443 23.65 -0.95 -20.17
N GLY A 444 22.69 -0.16 -20.65
CA GLY A 444 21.49 -0.66 -21.34
C GLY A 444 20.37 -1.09 -20.38
N GLY A 445 19.58 -2.07 -20.79
CA GLY A 445 18.32 -2.47 -20.13
C GLY A 445 17.08 -2.18 -21.00
N TYR A 446 15.88 -2.40 -20.43
CA TYR A 446 14.62 -2.33 -21.17
C TYR A 446 13.50 -1.68 -20.35
N SER A 447 13.06 -0.50 -20.79
CA SER A 447 11.96 0.26 -20.22
C SER A 447 10.60 -0.35 -20.57
N SER A 448 9.66 -0.43 -19.63
CA SER A 448 8.29 -0.90 -19.85
C SER A 448 7.37 0.24 -20.32
N LYS A 449 7.19 0.40 -21.63
CA LYS A 449 6.32 1.44 -22.21
C LYS A 449 4.88 0.94 -22.33
N PHE A 450 3.97 1.67 -21.69
CA PHE A 450 2.54 1.61 -21.94
C PHE A 450 1.90 2.98 -21.67
N VAL A 451 0.61 3.12 -21.98
CA VAL A 451 -0.21 4.27 -21.61
C VAL A 451 -1.40 3.77 -20.82
N THR A 452 -1.54 4.23 -19.59
CA THR A 452 -2.65 3.86 -18.70
C THR A 452 -3.99 4.28 -19.31
N LYS A 453 -4.97 3.38 -19.34
CA LYS A 453 -6.34 3.72 -19.78
C LYS A 453 -6.92 4.85 -18.93
N GLY A 454 -7.68 5.75 -19.57
CA GLY A 454 -8.41 6.83 -18.90
C GLY A 454 -9.72 6.35 -18.26
N GLY A 455 -10.25 7.12 -17.31
CA GLY A 455 -11.47 6.81 -16.56
C GLY A 455 -11.24 5.96 -15.31
N MET A 456 -9.99 5.63 -14.98
CA MET A 456 -9.68 4.82 -13.79
C MET A 456 -9.61 5.72 -12.55
N PRO A 457 -10.41 5.47 -11.48
CA PRO A 457 -10.23 6.18 -10.22
C PRO A 457 -8.90 5.76 -9.59
N VAL A 458 -8.11 6.72 -9.14
CA VAL A 458 -6.81 6.45 -8.53
C VAL A 458 -6.55 7.38 -7.36
N THR A 459 -5.67 6.95 -6.46
CA THR A 459 -5.15 7.76 -5.37
C THR A 459 -3.64 7.82 -5.49
N MET A 460 -3.08 9.03 -5.65
CA MET A 460 -1.65 9.26 -5.54
C MET A 460 -1.30 9.56 -4.08
N CYS A 461 -0.29 8.91 -3.52
CA CYS A 461 0.21 9.18 -2.17
C CYS A 461 1.73 9.30 -2.11
N ARG A 462 2.22 10.02 -1.10
CA ARG A 462 3.66 10.18 -0.84
C ARG A 462 3.92 10.40 0.64
N LEU A 463 4.79 9.56 1.21
CA LEU A 463 5.43 9.78 2.49
C LEU A 463 6.67 10.67 2.31
N ASN A 464 6.83 11.66 3.18
CA ASN A 464 8.04 12.48 3.24
C ASN A 464 8.57 12.54 4.68
N LEU A 465 9.87 12.77 4.86
CA LEU A 465 10.48 13.05 6.16
C LEU A 465 10.81 14.53 6.27
N VAL A 466 10.22 15.21 7.25
CA VAL A 466 10.45 16.65 7.51
C VAL A 466 11.18 16.81 8.84
N ARG A 467 12.34 17.48 8.81
CA ARG A 467 13.14 17.70 10.01
C ARG A 467 12.33 18.48 11.06
N GLY A 468 12.27 17.95 12.28
CA GLY A 468 11.52 18.55 13.39
C GLY A 468 10.05 18.18 13.45
N ILE A 469 9.53 17.45 12.46
CA ILE A 469 8.16 16.90 12.46
C ILE A 469 8.21 15.37 12.41
N GLY A 470 9.08 14.79 11.59
CA GLY A 470 9.12 13.35 11.31
C GLY A 470 8.41 13.01 9.99
N PRO A 471 7.82 11.82 9.85
CA PRO A 471 7.06 11.44 8.67
C PRO A 471 5.80 12.29 8.50
N VAL A 472 5.49 12.68 7.27
CA VAL A 472 4.23 13.33 6.88
C VAL A 472 3.70 12.67 5.61
N LEU A 473 2.38 12.50 5.50
CA LEU A 473 1.73 11.87 4.36
C LEU A 473 0.97 12.88 3.49
N GLN A 474 1.12 12.78 2.18
CA GLN A 474 0.34 13.51 1.17
C GLN A 474 -0.53 12.54 0.37
N ILE A 475 -1.76 12.96 0.06
CA ILE A 475 -2.77 12.15 -0.61
C ILE A 475 -3.50 13.01 -1.65
N ALA A 476 -3.64 12.53 -2.88
CA ALA A 476 -4.45 13.16 -3.91
C ALA A 476 -5.30 12.10 -4.63
N GLU A 477 -6.59 12.03 -4.29
CA GLU A 477 -7.58 11.28 -5.07
C GLU A 477 -7.83 11.98 -6.41
N GLY A 478 -8.02 11.21 -7.47
CA GLY A 478 -8.30 11.74 -8.79
C GLY A 478 -8.62 10.63 -9.79
N THR A 479 -8.40 10.89 -11.07
CA THR A 479 -8.68 9.93 -12.13
C THR A 479 -7.63 9.99 -13.21
N THR A 480 -7.43 8.87 -13.90
CA THR A 480 -6.63 8.83 -15.12
C THR A 480 -7.46 9.35 -16.29
N ILE A 481 -6.81 9.97 -17.29
CA ILE A 481 -7.51 10.46 -18.49
C ILE A 481 -6.87 9.90 -19.76
N SER A 482 -7.69 9.78 -20.82
CA SER A 482 -7.19 9.51 -22.16
C SER A 482 -7.15 10.80 -22.96
N LEU A 483 -5.99 11.09 -23.54
CA LEU A 483 -5.81 12.21 -24.46
C LEU A 483 -6.08 11.75 -25.89
N PRO A 484 -6.52 12.65 -26.80
CA PRO A 484 -6.53 12.34 -28.23
C PRO A 484 -5.14 11.89 -28.69
N ALA A 485 -5.07 10.88 -29.56
CA ALA A 485 -3.79 10.24 -29.94
C ALA A 485 -2.71 11.25 -30.36
N HIS A 486 -3.05 12.23 -31.21
CA HIS A 486 -2.11 13.26 -31.65
C HIS A 486 -1.60 14.15 -30.50
N VAL A 487 -2.44 14.46 -29.51
CA VAL A 487 -2.04 15.23 -28.32
C VAL A 487 -1.10 14.40 -27.48
N HIS A 488 -1.47 13.14 -27.18
CA HIS A 488 -0.61 12.23 -26.44
C HIS A 488 0.78 12.14 -27.07
N SER A 489 0.89 11.84 -28.38
CA SER A 489 2.17 11.74 -29.06
C SER A 489 3.00 13.03 -28.95
N VAL A 490 2.39 14.21 -29.17
CA VAL A 490 3.09 15.50 -29.04
C VAL A 490 3.66 15.72 -27.63
N LEU A 491 2.95 15.29 -26.57
CA LEU A 491 3.39 15.47 -25.19
C LEU A 491 4.37 14.38 -24.74
N ASP A 492 4.22 13.15 -25.24
CA ASP A 492 5.03 11.99 -24.90
C ASP A 492 6.41 12.03 -25.57
N ASP A 493 6.45 12.29 -26.89
CA ASP A 493 7.69 12.35 -27.69
C ASP A 493 8.68 13.41 -27.20
N ARG A 494 8.18 14.49 -26.61
CA ARG A 494 8.98 15.58 -26.06
C ARG A 494 9.44 15.35 -24.62
N THR A 495 8.95 14.30 -23.95
CA THR A 495 9.21 14.03 -22.53
C THR A 495 10.11 12.81 -22.37
N ASP A 496 9.58 11.61 -22.62
CA ASP A 496 10.34 10.38 -22.86
C ASP A 496 9.38 9.31 -23.44
N LYS A 497 9.49 9.06 -24.75
CA LYS A 497 8.60 8.11 -25.45
C LYS A 497 8.85 6.64 -25.11
N THR A 498 9.90 6.32 -24.35
CA THR A 498 10.25 4.94 -23.99
C THR A 498 9.73 4.53 -22.61
N TRP A 499 9.14 5.47 -21.85
CA TRP A 499 8.74 5.26 -20.45
C TRP A 499 7.21 5.19 -20.27
N PRO A 500 6.71 4.47 -19.24
CA PRO A 500 5.28 4.29 -19.01
C PRO A 500 4.60 5.62 -18.64
N THR A 501 3.43 5.90 -19.22
CA THR A 501 2.72 7.16 -19.01
C THR A 501 1.36 6.97 -18.38
N THR A 502 1.09 7.71 -17.31
CA THR A 502 -0.24 7.93 -16.74
C THR A 502 -0.55 9.42 -16.77
N TRP A 503 -1.65 9.81 -17.41
CA TRP A 503 -2.17 11.18 -17.35
C TRP A 503 -3.17 11.28 -16.21
N PHE A 504 -2.85 12.09 -15.20
CA PHE A 504 -3.60 12.16 -13.95
C PHE A 504 -4.26 13.52 -13.74
N VAL A 505 -5.53 13.51 -13.37
CA VAL A 505 -6.27 14.71 -12.93
C VAL A 505 -6.64 14.55 -11.46
N PRO A 506 -6.05 15.33 -10.54
CA PRO A 506 -6.48 15.33 -9.14
C PRO A 506 -7.88 15.94 -8.99
N ARG A 507 -8.69 15.41 -8.07
CA ARG A 507 -9.96 16.05 -7.68
C ARG A 507 -9.65 17.40 -7.03
N ILE A 508 -10.22 18.46 -7.58
CA ILE A 508 -10.08 19.84 -7.09
C ILE A 508 -11.22 20.18 -6.14
N THR A 509 -10.89 20.77 -4.99
CA THR A 509 -11.85 21.19 -3.96
C THR A 509 -12.11 22.70 -3.97
N GLY A 510 -11.26 23.46 -4.68
CA GLY A 510 -11.30 24.93 -4.68
C GLY A 510 -10.65 25.56 -3.45
N GLN A 511 -10.07 24.78 -2.55
CA GLN A 511 -9.48 25.23 -1.29
C GLN A 511 -8.09 24.65 -1.05
N GLY A 512 -7.28 25.35 -0.25
CA GLY A 512 -5.95 24.89 0.18
C GLY A 512 -5.05 24.45 -0.98
N ASN A 513 -4.40 23.29 -0.80
CA ASN A 513 -3.50 22.71 -1.79
C ASN A 513 -4.23 22.07 -2.99
N PHE A 514 -5.56 22.09 -3.01
CA PHE A 514 -6.41 21.55 -4.07
C PHE A 514 -7.31 22.62 -4.69
N ARG A 515 -6.84 23.88 -4.72
CA ARG A 515 -7.54 24.97 -5.42
C ARG A 515 -7.53 24.82 -6.95
N ASP A 516 -6.45 24.24 -7.49
CA ASP A 516 -6.25 23.96 -8.91
C ASP A 516 -5.15 22.89 -9.09
N VAL A 517 -5.05 22.32 -10.29
CA VAL A 517 -4.12 21.20 -10.59
C VAL A 517 -2.65 21.62 -10.44
N TYR A 518 -2.33 22.87 -10.82
CA TYR A 518 -0.99 23.43 -10.61
C TYR A 518 -0.59 23.38 -9.14
N THR A 519 -1.50 23.82 -8.27
CA THR A 519 -1.25 23.92 -6.83
C THR A 519 -1.05 22.56 -6.20
N VAL A 520 -1.73 21.51 -6.72
CA VAL A 520 -1.48 20.13 -6.30
C VAL A 520 -0.03 19.73 -6.58
N MET A 521 0.44 19.93 -7.82
CA MET A 521 1.83 19.58 -8.17
C MET A 521 2.85 20.47 -7.43
N ALA A 522 2.58 21.76 -7.30
CA ALA A 522 3.49 22.71 -6.67
C ALA A 522 3.69 22.45 -5.16
N ASN A 523 2.73 21.79 -4.50
CA ASN A 523 2.83 21.40 -3.10
C ASN A 523 3.22 19.93 -2.90
N TRP A 524 3.44 19.16 -3.97
CA TRP A 524 3.92 17.79 -3.83
C TRP A 524 5.36 17.78 -3.32
N GLY A 525 5.61 17.04 -2.25
CA GLY A 525 6.84 17.15 -1.44
C GLY A 525 8.06 16.39 -1.97
N SER A 526 7.94 15.70 -3.10
CA SER A 526 9.00 14.88 -3.71
C SER A 526 8.85 14.86 -5.24
N ASN A 527 9.87 14.38 -5.96
CA ASN A 527 9.74 14.08 -7.38
C ASN A 527 8.92 12.80 -7.63
N HIS A 528 8.78 11.91 -6.66
CA HIS A 528 8.05 10.65 -6.81
C HIS A 528 6.66 10.67 -6.17
N GLY A 529 5.77 9.81 -6.67
CA GLY A 529 4.51 9.42 -6.05
C GLY A 529 4.23 7.93 -6.24
N SER A 530 3.44 7.35 -5.34
CA SER A 530 2.85 6.03 -5.53
C SER A 530 1.38 6.18 -5.90
N ILE A 531 0.91 5.40 -6.87
CA ILE A 531 -0.47 5.47 -7.37
C ILE A 531 -1.13 4.10 -7.20
N SER A 532 -2.22 4.11 -6.44
CA SER A 532 -3.09 2.96 -6.22
C SER A 532 -4.40 3.12 -6.99
N TYR A 533 -4.97 2.03 -7.47
CA TYR A 533 -6.35 2.01 -7.98
C TYR A 533 -7.35 2.30 -6.85
N GLY A 534 -8.41 3.03 -7.20
CA GLY A 534 -9.50 3.40 -6.31
C GLY A 534 -9.25 4.70 -5.52
N HIS A 535 -10.30 5.18 -4.86
CA HIS A 535 -10.29 6.35 -3.98
C HIS A 535 -10.11 5.90 -2.52
N ILE A 536 -8.86 5.57 -2.18
CA ILE A 536 -8.48 4.98 -0.89
C ILE A 536 -7.96 6.02 0.11
N GLY A 537 -8.14 7.32 -0.15
CA GLY A 537 -7.55 8.37 0.67
C GLY A 537 -7.99 8.32 2.14
N HIS A 538 -9.27 8.03 2.40
CA HIS A 538 -9.80 7.82 3.75
C HIS A 538 -9.16 6.65 4.52
N GLU A 539 -8.79 5.58 3.82
CA GLU A 539 -8.12 4.43 4.42
C GLU A 539 -6.66 4.74 4.74
N LEU A 540 -5.99 5.50 3.86
CA LEU A 540 -4.66 6.04 4.10
C LEU A 540 -4.65 7.00 5.30
N ILE A 541 -5.66 7.86 5.46
CA ILE A 541 -5.81 8.73 6.64
C ILE A 541 -5.99 7.89 7.91
N THR A 542 -6.82 6.84 7.85
CA THR A 542 -7.04 5.92 8.98
C THR A 542 -5.73 5.22 9.37
N LEU A 543 -5.00 4.69 8.39
CA LEU A 543 -3.68 4.06 8.58
C LEU A 543 -2.66 5.04 9.15
N ALA A 544 -2.58 6.25 8.61
CA ALA A 544 -1.65 7.28 9.06
C ALA A 544 -1.92 7.67 10.52
N ALA A 545 -3.18 7.81 10.93
CA ALA A 545 -3.54 8.06 12.33
C ALA A 545 -3.15 6.89 13.25
N MET A 546 -3.28 5.63 12.79
CA MET A 546 -2.78 4.47 13.53
C MET A 546 -1.27 4.46 13.65
N LEU A 547 -0.52 5.00 12.69
CA LEU A 547 0.94 5.08 12.74
C LEU A 547 1.43 6.38 13.41
N ARG A 548 0.52 7.32 13.69
CA ARG A 548 0.80 8.68 14.18
C ARG A 548 1.63 9.49 13.18
N ILE A 549 1.29 9.35 11.90
CA ILE A 549 1.85 10.11 10.79
C ILE A 549 0.83 11.20 10.43
N PRO A 550 1.14 12.49 10.61
CA PRO A 550 0.23 13.56 10.22
C PRO A 550 0.05 13.62 8.70
N VAL A 551 -1.18 13.91 8.26
CA VAL A 551 -1.52 14.07 6.85
C VAL A 551 -1.46 15.56 6.50
N CYS A 552 -0.40 15.96 5.79
CA CYS A 552 -0.11 17.38 5.51
C CYS A 552 -0.80 17.91 4.24
N MET A 553 -1.45 17.04 3.46
CA MET A 553 -2.19 17.40 2.25
C MET A 553 -3.15 16.27 1.86
N HIS A 554 -4.47 16.55 1.82
CA HIS A 554 -5.45 15.63 1.22
C HIS A 554 -6.66 16.36 0.59
N ASN A 555 -7.34 15.69 -0.33
CA ASN A 555 -8.63 16.11 -0.90
C ASN A 555 -9.78 15.15 -0.59
N VAL A 556 -9.58 14.32 0.43
CA VAL A 556 -10.62 13.44 0.98
C VAL A 556 -11.68 14.31 1.68
N PRO A 557 -12.98 14.13 1.40
CA PRO A 557 -14.06 14.80 2.12
C PRO A 557 -14.05 14.53 3.62
N ASP A 558 -14.41 15.54 4.41
CA ASP A 558 -14.34 15.50 5.89
C ASP A 558 -15.17 14.36 6.48
N GLU A 559 -16.33 14.06 5.91
CA GLU A 559 -17.23 12.99 6.35
C GLU A 559 -16.64 11.58 6.20
N ARG A 560 -15.59 11.41 5.38
CA ARG A 560 -14.87 10.15 5.22
C ARG A 560 -13.65 10.04 6.15
N ILE A 561 -13.27 11.10 6.85
CA ILE A 561 -12.13 11.07 7.79
C ILE A 561 -12.49 10.21 8.99
N PHE A 562 -11.71 9.15 9.23
CA PHE A 562 -11.88 8.27 10.36
C PHE A 562 -10.56 8.12 11.12
N ARG A 563 -10.54 8.59 12.37
CA ARG A 563 -9.36 8.61 13.26
C ARG A 563 -9.77 8.14 14.67
N PRO A 564 -8.81 7.81 15.55
CA PRO A 564 -9.13 7.50 16.94
C PRO A 564 -9.88 8.65 17.61
N SER A 565 -10.80 8.35 18.53
CA SER A 565 -11.66 9.36 19.18
C SER A 565 -10.88 10.45 19.90
N ALA A 566 -9.64 10.17 20.29
CA ALA A 566 -8.79 11.15 20.94
C ALA A 566 -8.48 12.36 20.05
N TRP A 567 -8.44 12.21 18.72
CA TRP A 567 -8.11 13.29 17.80
C TRP A 567 -9.08 14.48 17.93
N SER A 568 -10.37 14.24 18.18
CA SER A 568 -11.33 15.33 18.35
C SER A 568 -11.10 16.16 19.62
N ALA A 569 -10.41 15.61 20.62
CA ALA A 569 -10.03 16.34 21.82
C ALA A 569 -8.87 17.33 21.57
N PHE A 570 -8.14 17.16 20.47
CA PHE A 570 -7.07 18.08 20.07
C PHE A 570 -7.58 19.29 19.29
N GLY A 571 -8.86 19.38 18.95
CA GLY A 571 -9.49 20.56 18.33
C GLY A 571 -10.41 20.22 17.17
N MET A 572 -11.20 21.22 16.76
CA MET A 572 -12.16 21.08 15.65
C MET A 572 -11.52 21.29 14.27
N ASP A 573 -10.37 21.98 14.20
CA ASP A 573 -9.58 22.06 12.98
C ASP A 573 -8.86 20.73 12.76
N ALA A 574 -9.30 19.96 11.76
CA ALA A 574 -8.91 18.56 11.58
C ALA A 574 -7.42 18.39 11.26
N GLU A 575 -6.81 19.33 10.53
CA GLU A 575 -5.38 19.33 10.22
C GLU A 575 -4.56 19.60 11.48
N SER A 576 -4.81 20.70 12.19
CA SER A 576 -4.04 21.04 13.38
C SER A 576 -4.25 20.03 14.51
N ALA A 577 -5.45 19.46 14.63
CA ALA A 577 -5.72 18.38 15.58
C ALA A 577 -4.91 17.12 15.25
N ASP A 578 -4.73 16.80 13.97
CA ASP A 578 -3.89 15.67 13.53
C ASP A 578 -2.43 15.85 13.93
N TYR A 579 -1.85 17.02 13.64
CA TYR A 579 -0.48 17.33 14.04
C TYR A 579 -0.28 17.26 15.55
N ARG A 580 -1.18 17.86 16.34
CA ARG A 580 -1.08 17.83 17.81
C ARG A 580 -1.22 16.41 18.37
N ALA A 581 -2.15 15.61 17.84
CA ALA A 581 -2.34 14.25 18.27
C ALA A 581 -1.11 13.38 17.92
N CYS A 582 -0.59 13.49 16.69
CA CYS A 582 0.61 12.76 16.27
C CYS A 582 1.83 13.13 17.12
N ASP A 583 2.04 14.42 17.38
CA ASP A 583 3.12 14.91 18.25
C ASP A 583 2.97 14.40 19.70
N THR A 584 1.74 14.42 20.23
CA THR A 584 1.47 14.00 21.62
C THR A 584 1.63 12.49 21.82
N TYR A 585 1.17 11.68 20.87
CA TYR A 585 1.23 10.22 20.98
C TYR A 585 2.56 9.63 20.48
N GLY A 586 3.27 10.34 19.62
CA GLY A 586 4.53 9.91 19.04
C GLY A 586 4.41 8.65 18.18
N ALA A 587 5.56 8.17 17.71
CA ALA A 587 5.63 6.95 16.91
C ALA A 587 5.17 5.73 17.74
N ILE A 588 4.39 4.84 17.12
CA ILE A 588 3.71 3.73 17.81
C ILE A 588 4.65 2.71 18.48
N TYR A 589 5.91 2.61 18.05
CA TYR A 589 6.92 1.66 18.58
C TYR A 589 8.15 2.34 19.20
N ALA A 590 8.10 3.66 19.45
CA ALA A 590 9.18 4.42 20.08
C ALA A 590 9.30 4.19 21.59
#